data_AF-A0A7C5JZY9-F1
#
_entry.id   AF-A0A7C5JZY9-F1
#
_cell.length_a   1.000
_cell.length_b   1.000
_cell.length_c   1.000
_cell.angle_alpha   90.00
_cell.angle_beta   90.00
_cell.angle_gamma   90.00
#
_symmetry.space_group_name_H-M   'P 1'
#
loop_
_entity.id
_entity.type
_entity.pdbx_description
1 polymer ?
#
loop_
_entity_poly.entity_id
_entity_poly.type
_entity_poly.pdbx_seq_one_letter_code
_entity_poly.pdbx_strand_id
1 'polypeptide(L)' 'MAEEAKLEPKLSELLETITARLKDAARDLEAAIRCIEAYKTDPKGAQICILEYLQTGTLP' A
#
# COMPACT_ATOMS: atom_id res chain seq x y z
N MET A 1 -11.26 -28.13 -21.55
CA MET A 1 -11.29 -29.02 -20.37
C MET A 1 -9.94 -29.23 -19.70
N ALA A 2 -8.87 -29.72 -20.35
CA ALA A 2 -7.57 -29.93 -19.68
C ALA A 2 -6.71 -28.66 -19.48
N GLU A 3 -6.96 -27.60 -20.25
CA GLU A 3 -6.20 -26.35 -20.21
C GLU A 3 -6.75 -25.34 -19.18
N GLU A 4 -8.09 -25.29 -19.02
CA GLU A 4 -8.79 -24.44 -18.05
C GLU A 4 -8.40 -24.78 -16.60
N ALA A 5 -8.27 -26.07 -16.26
CA ALA A 5 -7.89 -26.52 -14.91
C ALA A 5 -6.44 -26.14 -14.51
N LYS A 6 -5.57 -25.79 -15.47
CA LYS A 6 -4.21 -25.29 -15.19
C LYS A 6 -4.13 -23.76 -15.08
N LEU A 7 -5.14 -23.06 -15.60
CA LEU A 7 -5.23 -21.60 -15.56
C LEU A 7 -5.77 -21.11 -14.21
N GLU A 8 -6.69 -21.85 -13.60
CA GLU A 8 -7.28 -21.51 -12.29
C GLU A 8 -6.25 -21.29 -11.15
N PRO A 9 -5.28 -22.19 -10.88
CA PRO A 9 -4.30 -21.96 -9.83
C PRO A 9 -3.37 -20.77 -10.12
N LYS A 10 -2.95 -20.59 -11.39
CA LYS A 10 -2.10 -19.46 -11.79
C LYS A 10 -2.81 -18.12 -11.74
N LEU A 11 -4.10 -18.09 -12.09
CA LEU A 11 -4.93 -16.90 -11.98
C LEU A 11 -5.16 -16.52 -10.52
N SER A 12 -5.40 -17.51 -9.64
CA SER A 12 -5.55 -17.28 -8.20
C SER A 12 -4.30 -16.66 -7.59
N GLU A 13 -3.12 -17.22 -7.87
CA GLU A 13 -1.83 -16.67 -7.40
C GLU A 13 -1.60 -15.23 -7.89
N LEU A 14 -1.97 -14.93 -9.14
CA LEU A 14 -1.85 -13.60 -9.71
C LEU A 14 -2.84 -12.61 -9.05
N LEU A 15 -4.07 -13.03 -8.79
CA LEU A 15 -5.08 -12.22 -8.10
C LEU A 15 -4.69 -11.95 -6.64
N GLU A 16 -4.12 -12.94 -5.94
CA GLU A 16 -3.57 -12.76 -4.59
C GLU A 16 -2.42 -11.77 -4.58
N THR A 17 -1.50 -11.87 -5.54
CA THR A 17 -0.38 -10.94 -5.69
C THR A 17 -0.87 -9.51 -5.95
N ILE A 18 -1.85 -9.34 -6.84
CA ILE A 18 -2.47 -8.02 -7.11
C ILE A 18 -3.14 -7.49 -5.84
N THR A 19 -3.89 -8.34 -5.14
CA THR A 19 -4.60 -7.96 -3.91
C THR A 19 -3.63 -7.51 -2.82
N ALA A 20 -2.49 -8.20 -2.65
CA ALA A 20 -1.45 -7.80 -1.70
C ALA A 20 -0.90 -6.40 -2.05
N ARG A 21 -0.53 -6.17 -3.31
CA ARG A 21 -0.03 -4.87 -3.77
C ARG A 21 -1.04 -3.75 -3.60
N LEU A 22 -2.33 -4.03 -3.83
CA LEU A 22 -3.40 -3.05 -3.61
C LEU A 22 -3.57 -2.72 -2.12
N LYS A 23 -3.43 -3.71 -1.23
CA LYS A 23 -3.47 -3.48 0.21
C LYS A 23 -2.31 -2.62 0.68
N ASP A 24 -1.11 -2.87 0.15
CA ASP A 24 0.07 -2.06 0.48
C ASP A 24 -0.10 -0.62 -0.01
N ALA A 25 -0.54 -0.42 -1.26
CA ALA A 25 -0.83 0.90 -1.79
C ALA A 25 -1.92 1.64 -1.00
N ALA A 26 -2.95 0.94 -0.54
CA ALA A 26 -4.00 1.52 0.29
C ALA A 26 -3.46 1.97 1.65
N ARG A 27 -2.56 1.19 2.26
CA ARG A 27 -1.89 1.55 3.52
C ARG A 27 -0.99 2.76 3.34
N ASP A 28 -0.24 2.82 2.24
CA ASP A 28 0.63 3.96 1.93
C ASP A 28 -0.18 5.25 1.76
N LEU A 29 -1.31 5.16 1.05
CA LEU A 29 -2.26 6.26 0.89
C LEU A 29 -2.85 6.72 2.23
N GLU A 30 -3.30 5.79 3.07
CA GLU A 30 -3.85 6.09 4.39
C GLU A 30 -2.80 6.79 5.26
N ALA A 31 -1.56 6.30 5.26
CA ALA A 31 -0.46 6.91 6.00
C ALA A 31 -0.17 8.33 5.53
N ALA A 32 -0.12 8.56 4.21
CA ALA A 32 0.08 9.88 3.65
C ALA A 32 -1.04 10.86 4.05
N ILE A 33 -2.30 10.43 4.01
CA ILE A 33 -3.43 11.25 4.47
C ILE A 33 -3.26 11.62 5.94
N ARG A 34 -2.95 10.64 6.81
CA ARG A 34 -2.77 10.89 8.25
C ARG A 34 -1.63 11.85 8.54
N CYS A 35 -0.51 11.75 7.84
CA CYS A 35 0.59 12.71 7.96
C CYS A 35 0.17 14.12 7.52
N ILE A 36 -0.53 14.27 6.39
CA ILE A 36 -1.02 15.57 5.92
C ILE A 36 -2.01 16.16 6.94
N GLU A 37 -2.88 15.34 7.51
CA GLU A 37 -3.86 15.79 8.50
C GLU A 37 -3.23 16.16 9.85
N ALA A 38 -2.19 15.46 10.29
CA ALA A 38 -1.47 15.76 11.52
C ALA A 38 -0.67 17.07 11.41
N TYR A 39 -0.09 17.33 10.22
CA TYR A 39 0.78 18.47 9.96
C TYR A 39 0.15 19.50 9.01
N LYS A 40 -1.16 19.76 9.12
CA LYS A 40 -1.93 20.66 8.22
C LYS A 40 -1.32 22.05 8.00
N THR A 41 -0.63 22.59 8.99
CA THR A 41 0.00 23.92 8.93
C THR A 41 1.52 23.84 8.78
N ASP A 42 2.10 22.64 8.70
CA ASP A 42 3.53 22.41 8.57
C ASP A 42 3.83 21.42 7.41
N PRO A 43 4.02 21.93 6.19
CA PRO A 43 4.34 21.10 5.03
C PRO A 43 5.63 20.29 5.19
N LYS A 44 6.61 20.78 5.97
CA LYS A 44 7.86 20.05 6.21
C LYS A 44 7.65 18.89 7.17
N GLY A 45 6.86 19.08 8.22
CA GLY A 45 6.46 18.01 9.13
C GLY A 45 5.69 16.89 8.42
N ALA A 46 4.74 17.26 7.54
CA ALA A 46 4.03 16.28 6.71
C ALA A 46 4.99 15.48 5.82
N GLN A 47 5.95 16.15 5.18
CA GLN A 47 6.96 15.49 4.34
C GLN A 47 7.83 14.52 5.14
N ILE A 48 8.32 14.92 6.32
CA ILE A 48 9.16 14.05 7.17
C ILE A 48 8.37 12.82 7.60
N CYS A 49 7.13 12.99 8.08
CA CYS A 49 6.24 11.90 8.49
C CYS A 49 6.02 10.87 7.37
N ILE A 50 5.77 11.33 6.13
CA ILE A 50 5.59 10.45 4.97
C ILE A 50 6.89 9.71 4.65
N LEU A 51 8.03 10.41 4.65
CA LEU A 51 9.32 9.79 4.35
C LEU A 51 9.73 8.76 5.40
N GLU A 52 9.48 9.03 6.69
CA GLU A 52 9.71 8.06 7.77
C GLU A 52 8.83 6.82 7.60
N TYR A 53 7.53 7.01 7.35
CA TYR A 53 6.62 5.89 7.07
C TYR A 53 7.09 5.02 5.90
N LEU A 54 7.52 5.63 4.80
CA LEU A 54 8.03 4.88 3.64
C LEU A 54 9.34 4.12 3.93
N GLN A 55 10.13 4.56 4.91
CA GLN A 55 11.37 3.89 5.31
C GLN A 55 11.14 2.78 6.33
N THR A 56 10.21 2.96 7.27
CA THR A 56 10.02 2.04 8.41
C THR A 56 8.79 1.16 8.28
N GLY A 57 7.83 1.54 7.43
CA GLY A 57 6.49 0.94 7.37
C GLY A 57 5.61 1.26 8.58
N THR A 58 6.04 2.16 9.47
CA THR A 58 5.30 2.55 10.68
C THR A 58 4.97 4.02 10.69
N LEU A 59 3.72 4.34 10.99
CA LEU A 59 3.29 5.72 11.23
C LEU A 59 3.87 6.22 12.57
N PRO A 60 4.41 7.44 12.62
CA PRO A 60 4.78 8.09 13.88
C PRO A 60 3.57 8.50 14.72
#